data_AF-A0A2S2QED4-F1
#
_entry.id   AF-A0A2S2QED4-F1
#
_cell.length_a   1.000
_cell.length_b   1.000
_cell.length_c   1.000
_cell.angle_alpha   90.00
_cell.angle_beta   90.00
_cell.angle_gamma   90.00
#
_symmetry.space_group_name_H-M   'P 1'
#
loop_
_entity.id
_entity.type
_entity.pdbx_description
1 polymer ?
#
loop_
_entity_poly.entity_id
_entity_poly.type
_entity_poly.pdbx_seq_one_letter_code
_entity_poly.pdbx_strand_id
1 'polypeptide(L)'
;KGGAPPSLGTSALDELGDLSEYLQKRSITLVDADKSIRTTIRVLDSMATDPGPKLTNALKEIKNEMSYKNVILHSGNVPKINSAQFYKSLANNLKSRMMTSSSSNVSRNEKHRQDNEKTFKTLLDNIEKLNPKNWPLSNDGQIENIQFGDCNIRNLCQQFQIDEKSTIQSFRIYKMDLGKKEIPEDLKPLYKSIATIPVSTSECERNHVTTKNFIKYKNCCCSFIY
;
A
#
# COMPACT_ATOMS: atom_id res chain seq x y z
N LYS A 1 -33.11 12.13 16.58
CA LYS A 1 -31.80 11.45 16.72
C LYS A 1 -30.92 11.87 15.55
N GLY A 2 -30.04 12.85 15.74
CA GLY A 2 -29.07 13.28 14.71
C GLY A 2 -27.74 12.57 14.96
N GLY A 3 -27.67 11.27 14.66
CA GLY A 3 -26.37 10.63 14.48
C GLY A 3 -25.70 11.18 13.21
N ALA A 4 -24.44 10.82 12.96
CA ALA A 4 -23.92 10.92 11.61
C ALA A 4 -24.96 10.36 10.63
N PRO A 5 -25.15 10.96 9.44
CA PRO A 5 -25.88 10.28 8.39
C PRO A 5 -25.30 8.86 8.31
N PRO A 6 -26.10 7.79 8.37
CA PRO A 6 -25.58 6.43 8.27
C PRO A 6 -24.64 6.28 7.07
N SER A 7 -24.89 7.05 6.01
CA SER A 7 -24.07 7.18 4.81
C SER A 7 -22.66 7.76 4.98
N LEU A 8 -22.38 8.57 6.01
CA LEU A 8 -21.04 9.10 6.30
C LEU A 8 -20.10 7.96 6.74
N GLY A 9 -20.56 7.17 7.71
CA GLY A 9 -19.82 6.02 8.21
C GLY A 9 -19.71 4.92 7.15
N THR A 10 -20.80 4.62 6.43
CA THR A 10 -20.75 3.56 5.41
C THR A 10 -19.78 3.88 4.28
N SER A 11 -19.72 5.14 3.80
CA SER A 11 -18.80 5.49 2.70
C SER A 11 -17.34 5.27 3.10
N ALA A 12 -16.97 5.62 4.34
CA ALA A 12 -15.63 5.34 4.86
C ALA A 12 -15.39 3.84 5.05
N LEU A 13 -16.38 3.10 5.55
CA LEU A 13 -16.26 1.65 5.76
C LEU A 13 -16.18 0.88 4.45
N ASP A 14 -16.86 1.32 3.40
CA ASP A 14 -16.77 0.72 2.06
C ASP A 14 -15.34 0.86 1.51
N GLU A 15 -14.77 2.07 1.55
CA GLU A 15 -13.38 2.32 1.10
C GLU A 15 -12.34 1.50 1.89
N LEU A 16 -12.54 1.36 3.20
CA LEU A 16 -11.67 0.53 4.05
C LEU A 16 -11.90 -0.97 3.80
N GLY A 17 -13.13 -1.38 3.50
CA GLY A 17 -13.50 -2.74 3.15
C GLY A 17 -12.84 -3.19 1.86
N ASP A 18 -12.96 -2.37 0.81
CA ASP A 18 -12.34 -2.60 -0.50
C ASP A 18 -10.81 -2.66 -0.38
N LEU A 19 -10.22 -1.75 0.40
CA LEU A 19 -8.78 -1.78 0.70
C LEU A 19 -8.39 -3.08 1.41
N SER A 20 -9.14 -3.48 2.44
CA SER A 20 -8.87 -4.70 3.20
C SER A 20 -8.94 -5.94 2.31
N GLU A 21 -9.97 -6.06 1.48
CA GLU A 21 -10.11 -7.18 0.54
C GLU A 21 -8.96 -7.20 -0.47
N TYR A 22 -8.57 -6.04 -0.99
CA TYR A 22 -7.44 -5.92 -1.90
C TYR A 22 -6.13 -6.39 -1.25
N LEU A 23 -5.85 -5.95 -0.02
CA LEU A 23 -4.65 -6.30 0.74
C LEU A 23 -4.59 -7.79 1.16
N GLN A 24 -5.72 -8.51 1.13
CA GLN A 24 -5.78 -9.94 1.46
C GLN A 24 -5.39 -10.84 0.29
N LYS A 25 -5.35 -10.32 -0.94
CA LYS A 25 -5.01 -11.08 -2.15
C LYS A 25 -3.63 -11.72 -2.05
N ARG A 26 -3.54 -13.02 -2.33
CA ARG A 26 -2.27 -13.79 -2.25
C ARG A 26 -1.18 -13.32 -3.23
N SER A 27 -1.57 -12.62 -4.29
CA SER A 27 -0.67 -12.17 -5.34
C SER A 27 -0.31 -10.68 -5.21
N ILE A 28 -0.63 -10.04 -4.08
CA ILE A 28 -0.34 -8.62 -3.89
C ILE A 28 1.16 -8.42 -3.74
N THR A 29 1.70 -7.40 -4.41
CA THR A 29 3.09 -6.98 -4.21
C THR A 29 3.17 -5.85 -3.19
N LEU A 30 4.36 -5.68 -2.59
CA LEU A 30 4.61 -4.56 -1.68
C LEU A 30 4.32 -3.19 -2.33
N VAL A 31 4.62 -3.05 -3.62
CA VAL A 31 4.38 -1.83 -4.40
C VAL A 31 2.89 -1.59 -4.61
N ASP A 32 2.13 -2.63 -4.96
CA ASP A 32 0.67 -2.54 -5.17
C ASP A 32 -0.05 -2.15 -3.88
N ALA A 33 0.38 -2.70 -2.74
CA ALA A 33 -0.20 -2.40 -1.45
C ALA A 33 0.11 -0.98 -0.95
N ASP A 34 1.36 -0.53 -1.07
CA ASP A 34 1.69 0.88 -0.74
C ASP A 34 0.86 1.83 -1.60
N LYS A 35 0.73 1.54 -2.90
CA LYS A 35 -0.08 2.33 -3.83
C LYS A 35 -1.56 2.31 -3.46
N SER A 36 -2.14 1.16 -3.12
CA SER A 36 -3.56 1.07 -2.75
C SER A 36 -3.86 1.85 -1.46
N ILE A 37 -3.02 1.70 -0.42
CA ILE A 37 -3.15 2.44 0.83
C ILE A 37 -3.08 3.96 0.59
N ARG A 38 -2.09 4.42 -0.20
CA ARG A 38 -1.98 5.85 -0.57
C ARG A 38 -3.18 6.36 -1.35
N THR A 39 -3.74 5.52 -2.21
CA THR A 39 -4.93 5.86 -2.99
C THR A 39 -6.14 6.03 -2.08
N THR A 40 -6.40 5.08 -1.17
CA THR A 40 -7.48 5.19 -0.18
C THR A 40 -7.31 6.42 0.71
N ILE A 41 -6.09 6.72 1.15
CA ILE A 41 -5.80 7.96 1.91
C ILE A 41 -6.24 9.21 1.13
N ARG A 42 -5.90 9.29 -0.16
CA ARG A 42 -6.28 10.42 -1.02
C ARG A 42 -7.78 10.50 -1.24
N VAL A 43 -8.45 9.35 -1.40
CA VAL A 43 -9.92 9.30 -1.51
C VAL A 43 -10.55 9.85 -0.23
N LEU A 44 -10.13 9.39 0.95
CA LEU A 44 -10.62 9.90 2.22
C LEU A 44 -10.33 11.41 2.41
N ASP A 45 -9.13 11.88 2.07
CA ASP A 45 -8.84 13.32 2.09
C ASP A 45 -9.79 14.10 1.18
N SER A 46 -10.10 13.58 -0.02
CA SER A 46 -11.02 14.22 -0.97
C SER A 46 -12.47 14.24 -0.46
N MET A 47 -12.91 13.19 0.25
CA MET A 47 -14.25 13.13 0.86
C MET A 47 -14.48 14.19 1.94
N ALA A 48 -13.42 14.80 2.46
CA ALA A 48 -13.54 15.93 3.39
C ALA A 48 -14.08 17.20 2.72
N THR A 49 -13.87 17.35 1.41
CA THR A 49 -14.33 18.51 0.62
C THR A 49 -15.42 18.15 -0.37
N ASP A 50 -15.34 16.97 -0.97
CA ASP A 50 -16.28 16.47 -1.96
C ASP A 50 -16.90 15.16 -1.47
N PRO A 51 -18.00 15.23 -0.69
CA PRO A 51 -18.63 14.05 -0.14
C PRO A 51 -19.22 13.18 -1.26
N GLY A 52 -18.82 11.91 -1.30
CA GLY A 52 -19.29 10.95 -2.30
C GLY A 52 -20.82 10.81 -2.37
N PRO A 53 -21.34 10.13 -3.40
CA PRO A 53 -22.76 10.15 -3.76
C PRO A 53 -23.69 9.68 -2.65
N LYS A 54 -23.28 8.67 -1.85
CA LYS A 54 -24.08 8.15 -0.72
C LYS A 54 -24.34 9.22 0.34
N LEU A 55 -23.29 9.97 0.71
CA LEU A 55 -23.41 11.04 1.69
C LEU A 55 -24.14 12.25 1.10
N THR A 56 -23.84 12.61 -0.14
CA THR A 56 -24.51 13.71 -0.84
C THR A 56 -26.02 13.49 -0.98
N ASN A 57 -26.45 12.29 -1.36
CA ASN A 57 -27.87 11.96 -1.47
C ASN A 57 -28.57 11.97 -0.11
N ALA A 58 -27.94 11.40 0.92
CA ALA A 58 -28.48 11.44 2.27
C ALA A 58 -28.64 12.88 2.79
N LEU A 59 -27.65 13.76 2.55
CA LEU A 59 -27.75 15.17 2.94
C LEU A 59 -28.87 15.91 2.19
N LYS A 60 -29.13 15.56 0.93
CA LYS A 60 -30.25 16.10 0.15
C LYS A 60 -31.60 15.64 0.69
N GLU A 61 -31.78 14.33 0.93
CA GLU A 61 -33.01 13.77 1.52
C GLU A 61 -33.33 14.42 2.87
N ILE A 62 -32.32 14.48 3.76
CA ILE A 62 -32.46 15.10 5.08
C ILE A 62 -32.86 16.58 4.97
N LYS A 63 -32.24 17.33 4.04
CA LYS A 63 -32.47 18.77 3.88
C LYS A 63 -33.84 19.07 3.28
N ASN A 64 -34.30 18.27 2.33
CA ASN A 64 -35.48 18.57 1.53
C ASN A 64 -36.75 17.94 2.11
N GLU A 65 -36.65 16.73 2.65
CA GLU A 65 -37.80 15.91 3.02
C GLU A 65 -37.89 15.66 4.53
N MET A 66 -36.88 16.08 5.30
CA MET A 66 -36.75 15.74 6.72
C MET A 66 -36.90 14.22 6.95
N SER A 67 -36.44 13.43 5.99
CA SER A 67 -36.46 11.97 6.04
C SER A 67 -35.13 11.39 5.56
N TYR A 68 -34.90 10.13 5.90
CA TYR A 68 -33.81 9.34 5.34
C TYR A 68 -34.27 7.90 5.21
N LYS A 69 -34.16 7.31 4.01
CA LYS A 69 -34.65 5.94 3.74
C LYS A 69 -36.07 5.70 4.26
N ASN A 70 -37.01 6.61 3.95
CA ASN A 70 -38.42 6.58 4.38
C ASN A 70 -38.66 6.70 5.90
N VAL A 71 -37.64 7.04 6.69
CA VAL A 71 -37.79 7.32 8.12
C VAL A 71 -37.85 8.83 8.32
N ILE A 72 -38.94 9.33 8.89
CA ILE A 72 -39.09 10.75 9.24
C ILE A 72 -38.14 11.10 10.39
N LEU A 73 -37.44 12.22 10.25
CA LEU A 73 -36.45 12.71 11.19
C LEU A 73 -37.08 13.80 12.07
N HIS A 74 -36.75 13.76 13.35
CA HIS A 74 -37.12 14.79 14.32
C HIS A 74 -35.89 15.56 14.80
N SER A 75 -36.04 16.88 14.92
CA SER A 75 -35.04 17.78 15.50
C SER A 75 -34.70 17.36 16.93
N GLY A 76 -33.42 17.38 17.28
CA GLY A 76 -32.95 17.03 18.62
C GLY A 76 -31.59 17.64 18.91
N ASN A 77 -31.20 17.62 20.19
CA ASN A 77 -30.03 18.37 20.71
C ASN A 77 -28.67 17.66 20.55
N VAL A 78 -28.52 16.78 19.55
CA VAL A 78 -27.28 16.01 19.36
C VAL A 78 -26.28 16.83 18.53
N PRO A 79 -25.01 16.93 18.95
CA PRO A 79 -23.98 17.61 18.16
C PRO A 79 -23.81 16.97 16.78
N LYS A 80 -23.82 17.79 15.73
CA LYS A 80 -23.59 17.34 14.36
C LYS A 80 -22.13 16.89 14.20
N ILE A 81 -21.91 15.69 13.68
CA ILE A 81 -20.58 15.22 13.33
C ILE A 81 -20.03 16.07 12.18
N ASN A 82 -18.81 16.59 12.36
CA ASN A 82 -18.08 17.28 11.31
C ASN A 82 -17.50 16.23 10.34
N SER A 83 -18.16 16.04 9.20
CA SER A 83 -17.75 15.07 8.18
C SER A 83 -16.35 15.32 7.65
N ALA A 84 -15.98 16.59 7.44
CA ALA A 84 -14.66 16.96 6.96
C ALA A 84 -13.57 16.58 7.97
N GLN A 85 -13.81 16.85 9.27
CA GLN A 85 -12.90 16.43 10.33
C GLN A 85 -12.82 14.91 10.44
N PHE A 86 -13.96 14.21 10.36
CA PHE A 86 -14.01 12.75 10.42
C PHE A 86 -13.12 12.10 9.35
N TYR A 87 -13.30 12.48 8.08
CA TYR A 87 -12.51 11.93 6.98
C TYR A 87 -11.01 12.30 7.08
N LYS A 88 -10.69 13.55 7.45
CA LYS A 88 -9.29 13.96 7.69
C LYS A 88 -8.65 13.17 8.83
N SER A 89 -9.35 12.95 9.92
CA SER A 89 -8.87 12.14 11.05
C SER A 89 -8.60 10.70 10.62
N LEU A 90 -9.47 10.12 9.80
CA LEU A 90 -9.27 8.76 9.28
C LEU A 90 -8.08 8.68 8.31
N ALA A 91 -7.96 9.62 7.38
CA ALA A 91 -6.82 9.70 6.46
C ALA A 91 -5.50 9.87 7.24
N ASN A 92 -5.47 10.71 8.26
CA ASN A 92 -4.31 10.90 9.12
C ASN A 92 -3.97 9.64 9.94
N ASN A 93 -4.98 8.90 10.39
CA ASN A 93 -4.77 7.63 11.07
C ASN A 93 -4.08 6.61 10.13
N LEU A 94 -4.56 6.46 8.89
CA LEU A 94 -3.92 5.61 7.89
C LEU A 94 -2.49 6.08 7.55
N LYS A 95 -2.28 7.39 7.36
CA LYS A 95 -0.93 7.96 7.14
C LYS A 95 0.03 7.59 8.26
N SER A 96 -0.42 7.67 9.52
CA SER A 96 0.41 7.35 10.68
C SER A 96 0.79 5.86 10.80
N ARG A 97 0.05 4.99 10.11
CA ARG A 97 0.22 3.53 10.10
C ARG A 97 0.86 3.01 8.81
N MET A 98 1.29 3.90 7.92
CA MET A 98 1.97 3.48 6.70
C MET A 98 3.25 2.69 6.99
N MET A 99 3.55 1.74 6.12
CA MET A 99 4.78 0.95 6.21
C MET A 99 6.01 1.87 6.16
N THR A 100 6.95 1.60 7.06
CA THR A 100 8.28 2.23 7.09
C THR A 100 9.31 1.13 7.36
N SER A 101 10.60 1.43 7.19
CA SER A 101 11.66 0.45 7.52
C SER A 101 11.87 0.25 9.03
N SER A 102 11.04 0.84 9.90
CA SER A 102 11.16 0.75 11.35
C SER A 102 10.15 -0.19 11.98
N SER A 103 10.60 -0.85 13.06
CA SER A 103 9.74 -1.60 13.97
C SER A 103 8.82 -0.65 14.75
N SER A 104 7.61 -1.13 15.06
CA SER A 104 6.62 -0.44 15.91
C SER A 104 7.14 -0.09 17.31
N ASN A 105 8.21 -0.75 17.78
CA ASN A 105 8.77 -0.58 19.13
C ASN A 105 9.89 0.46 19.21
N VAL A 106 10.31 1.07 18.09
CA VAL A 106 11.39 2.07 18.10
C VAL A 106 10.84 3.44 18.50
N SER A 107 11.55 4.13 19.39
CA SER A 107 11.26 5.51 19.80
C SER A 107 11.01 6.42 18.60
N ARG A 108 9.83 7.06 18.57
CA ARG A 108 9.38 7.95 17.49
C ARG A 108 10.03 9.34 17.61
N ASN A 109 11.35 9.40 17.45
CA ASN A 109 11.97 10.68 17.09
C ASN A 109 11.62 11.00 15.63
N GLU A 110 11.15 12.22 15.38
CA GLU A 110 10.69 12.68 14.06
C GLU A 110 11.77 12.53 12.97
N LYS A 111 13.04 12.78 13.30
CA LYS A 111 14.15 12.60 12.35
C LYS A 111 14.29 11.14 11.91
N HIS A 112 14.26 10.22 12.87
CA HIS A 112 14.32 8.79 12.57
C HIS A 112 13.11 8.35 11.74
N ARG A 113 11.91 8.84 12.04
CA ARG A 113 10.70 8.53 11.25
C ARG A 113 10.87 8.92 9.78
N GLN A 114 11.37 10.12 9.51
CA GLN A 114 11.63 10.61 8.15
C GLN A 114 12.69 9.77 7.41
N ASP A 115 13.78 9.41 8.09
CA ASP A 115 14.81 8.54 7.50
C ASP A 115 14.25 7.15 7.16
N ASN A 116 13.41 6.58 8.01
CA ASN A 116 12.77 5.28 7.75
C ASN A 116 11.75 5.33 6.61
N GLU A 117 10.97 6.40 6.51
CA GLU A 117 10.08 6.62 5.37
C GLU A 117 10.87 6.75 4.07
N LYS A 118 12.01 7.46 4.10
CA LYS A 118 12.89 7.62 2.94
C LYS A 118 13.47 6.28 2.51
N THR A 119 14.02 5.50 3.45
CA THR A 119 14.54 4.15 3.18
C THR A 119 13.47 3.25 2.58
N PHE A 120 12.25 3.27 3.12
CA PHE A 120 11.14 2.48 2.58
C PHE A 120 10.75 2.92 1.16
N LYS A 121 10.67 4.22 0.89
CA LYS A 121 10.42 4.75 -0.47
C LYS A 121 11.52 4.34 -1.46
N THR A 122 12.79 4.37 -1.03
CA THR A 122 13.92 3.91 -1.84
C THR A 122 13.80 2.41 -2.16
N LEU A 123 13.40 1.59 -1.19
CA LEU A 123 13.12 0.17 -1.43
C LEU A 123 12.02 -0.02 -2.49
N LEU A 124 10.92 0.73 -2.41
CA LEU A 124 9.84 0.65 -3.40
C LEU A 124 10.30 1.05 -4.81
N ASP A 125 11.02 2.18 -4.96
CA ASP A 125 11.58 2.59 -6.26
C ASP A 125 12.55 1.54 -6.81
N ASN A 126 13.37 0.94 -5.93
CA ASN A 126 14.26 -0.12 -6.35
C ASN A 126 13.52 -1.34 -6.89
N ILE A 127 12.48 -1.81 -6.18
CA ILE A 127 11.64 -2.94 -6.61
C ILE A 127 10.91 -2.59 -7.92
N GLU A 128 10.46 -1.35 -8.07
CA GLU A 128 9.72 -0.90 -9.24
C GLU A 128 10.54 -0.99 -10.54
N LYS A 129 11.88 -0.92 -10.48
CA LYS A 129 12.75 -1.12 -11.66
C LYS A 129 12.83 -2.56 -12.14
N LEU A 130 12.41 -3.54 -11.34
CA LEU A 130 12.30 -4.93 -11.79
C LEU A 130 11.09 -5.15 -12.73
N ASN A 131 10.11 -4.23 -12.72
CA ASN A 131 8.90 -4.37 -13.51
C ASN A 131 9.16 -4.05 -15.00
N PRO A 132 8.92 -5.00 -15.93
CA PRO A 132 9.13 -4.79 -17.37
C PRO A 132 8.39 -3.59 -17.95
N LYS A 133 7.23 -3.21 -17.37
CA LYS A 133 6.43 -2.07 -17.82
C LYS A 133 7.12 -0.72 -17.64
N ASN A 134 8.13 -0.66 -16.76
CA ASN A 134 8.84 0.57 -16.42
C ASN A 134 10.19 0.70 -17.14
N TRP A 135 10.53 -0.25 -18.01
CA TRP A 135 11.80 -0.21 -18.74
C TRP A 135 11.69 0.76 -19.93
N PRO A 136 12.72 1.56 -20.18
CA PRO A 136 12.73 2.49 -21.31
C PRO A 136 12.80 1.70 -22.62
N LEU A 137 11.78 1.87 -23.46
CA LEU A 137 11.69 1.25 -24.77
C LEU A 137 11.93 2.31 -25.85
N SER A 138 12.71 1.95 -26.86
CA SER A 138 12.81 2.72 -28.10
C SER A 138 11.50 2.65 -28.89
N ASN A 139 11.39 3.48 -29.92
CA ASN A 139 10.24 3.48 -30.84
C ASN A 139 9.99 2.10 -31.48
N ASP A 140 11.04 1.28 -31.62
CA ASP A 140 10.97 -0.06 -32.20
C ASP A 140 10.64 -1.15 -31.16
N GLY A 141 10.30 -0.76 -29.92
CA GLY A 141 9.91 -1.66 -28.83
C GLY A 141 11.07 -2.44 -28.21
N GLN A 142 12.32 -2.01 -28.42
CA GLN A 142 13.52 -2.60 -27.85
C GLN A 142 13.99 -1.83 -26.62
N ILE A 143 14.79 -2.43 -25.74
CA ILE A 143 15.35 -1.73 -24.57
C ILE A 143 16.32 -0.65 -25.04
N GLU A 144 16.02 0.60 -24.71
CA GLU A 144 16.84 1.77 -25.08
C GLU A 144 18.16 1.80 -24.29
N ASN A 145 18.08 1.58 -22.97
CA ASN A 145 19.24 1.57 -22.09
C ASN A 145 19.31 0.26 -21.31
N ILE A 146 20.19 -0.64 -21.73
CA ILE A 146 20.37 -1.95 -21.09
C ILE A 146 20.86 -1.85 -19.64
N GLN A 147 21.44 -0.72 -19.21
CA GLN A 147 21.89 -0.50 -17.85
C GLN A 147 20.83 0.17 -16.96
N PHE A 148 19.66 0.50 -17.50
CA PHE A 148 18.57 1.09 -16.73
C PHE A 148 18.18 0.19 -15.55
N GLY A 149 18.13 0.78 -14.35
CA GLY A 149 17.81 0.07 -13.11
C GLY A 149 18.97 -0.70 -12.49
N ASP A 150 20.16 -0.75 -13.10
CA ASP A 150 21.28 -1.52 -12.54
C ASP A 150 21.66 -1.04 -11.12
N CYS A 151 21.71 0.27 -10.86
CA CYS A 151 21.96 0.80 -9.52
C CYS A 151 20.90 0.36 -8.50
N ASN A 152 19.63 0.32 -8.91
CA ASN A 152 18.53 -0.14 -8.07
C ASN A 152 18.69 -1.63 -7.72
N ILE A 153 19.07 -2.46 -8.69
CA ILE A 153 19.32 -3.88 -8.44
C ILE A 153 20.51 -4.08 -7.52
N ARG A 154 21.60 -3.30 -7.66
CA ARG A 154 22.73 -3.33 -6.72
C ARG A 154 22.30 -3.02 -5.30
N ASN A 155 21.50 -1.97 -5.11
CA ASN A 155 20.95 -1.62 -3.81
C ASN A 155 20.15 -2.77 -3.20
N LEU A 156 19.32 -3.45 -3.99
CA LEU A 156 18.56 -4.62 -3.53
C LEU A 156 19.48 -5.80 -3.20
N CYS A 157 20.49 -6.10 -4.03
CA CYS A 157 21.46 -7.15 -3.76
C CYS A 157 22.20 -6.89 -2.44
N GLN A 158 22.63 -5.65 -2.20
CA GLN A 158 23.24 -5.26 -0.94
C GLN A 158 22.28 -5.44 0.24
N GLN A 159 21.02 -5.03 0.09
CA GLN A 159 20.02 -5.10 1.15
C GLN A 159 19.63 -6.55 1.50
N PHE A 160 19.51 -7.44 0.50
CA PHE A 160 19.15 -8.84 0.69
C PHE A 160 20.35 -9.79 0.79
N GLN A 161 21.59 -9.26 0.72
CA GLN A 161 22.83 -10.04 0.75
C GLN A 161 22.89 -11.12 -0.34
N ILE A 162 22.58 -10.71 -1.57
CA ILE A 162 22.60 -11.55 -2.78
C ILE A 162 23.82 -11.19 -3.62
N ASP A 163 24.38 -12.16 -4.36
CA ASP A 163 25.51 -11.91 -5.26
C ASP A 163 25.15 -10.85 -6.32
N GLU A 164 25.83 -9.72 -6.26
CA GLU A 164 25.56 -8.58 -7.15
C GLU A 164 25.90 -8.91 -8.61
N LYS A 165 27.08 -9.51 -8.83
CA LYS A 165 27.67 -9.62 -10.18
C LYS A 165 26.82 -10.51 -11.08
N SER A 166 26.46 -11.71 -10.62
CA SER A 166 25.61 -12.64 -11.37
C SER A 166 24.20 -12.09 -11.53
N THR A 167 23.63 -11.48 -10.48
CA THR A 167 22.28 -10.91 -10.50
C THR A 167 22.15 -9.80 -11.55
N ILE A 168 23.11 -8.87 -11.62
CA ILE A 168 23.11 -7.78 -12.61
C ILE A 168 23.20 -8.33 -14.02
N GLN A 169 24.08 -9.30 -14.27
CA GLN A 169 24.22 -9.92 -15.59
C GLN A 169 22.92 -10.61 -16.01
N SER A 170 22.33 -11.40 -15.11
CA SER A 170 21.05 -12.07 -15.35
C SER A 170 19.89 -11.09 -15.53
N PHE A 171 19.86 -9.98 -14.80
CA PHE A 171 18.86 -8.93 -15.00
C PHE A 171 18.95 -8.28 -16.39
N ARG A 172 20.16 -8.04 -16.90
CA ARG A 172 20.36 -7.54 -18.27
C ARG A 172 19.89 -8.54 -19.32
N ILE A 173 20.21 -9.83 -19.16
CA ILE A 173 19.71 -10.89 -20.05
C ILE A 173 18.18 -10.94 -20.03
N TYR A 174 17.58 -10.89 -18.85
CA TYR A 174 16.12 -10.87 -18.69
C TYR A 174 15.46 -9.66 -19.36
N LYS A 175 16.11 -8.48 -19.31
CA LYS A 175 15.68 -7.27 -20.01
C LYS A 175 15.70 -7.42 -21.53
N MET A 176 16.70 -8.08 -22.09
CA MET A 176 16.77 -8.34 -23.55
C MET A 176 15.54 -9.10 -24.06
N ASP A 177 14.98 -9.96 -23.23
CA ASP A 177 13.75 -10.71 -23.54
C ASP A 177 12.47 -9.97 -23.15
N LEU A 178 12.56 -8.68 -22.80
CA LEU A 178 11.45 -7.83 -22.33
C LEU A 178 10.68 -8.45 -21.14
N GLY A 179 11.36 -9.29 -20.34
CA GLY A 179 10.75 -10.00 -19.22
C GLY A 179 9.68 -11.01 -19.63
N LYS A 180 9.67 -11.43 -20.91
CA LYS A 180 8.69 -12.39 -21.46
C LYS A 180 9.07 -13.86 -21.22
N LYS A 181 10.37 -14.13 -21.04
CA LYS A 181 10.88 -15.46 -20.71
C LYS A 181 10.83 -15.72 -19.21
N GLU A 182 11.19 -16.93 -18.80
CA GLU A 182 11.37 -17.26 -17.40
C GLU A 182 12.48 -16.42 -16.76
N ILE A 183 12.31 -16.10 -15.47
CA ILE A 183 13.32 -15.39 -14.67
C ILE A 183 14.60 -16.25 -14.61
N PRO A 184 15.78 -15.73 -14.98
CA PRO A 184 17.04 -16.48 -14.92
C PRO A 184 17.39 -16.95 -13.50
N GLU A 185 18.08 -18.08 -13.37
CA GLU A 185 18.40 -18.71 -12.07
C GLU A 185 19.06 -17.76 -11.08
N ASP A 186 20.08 -16.99 -11.49
CA ASP A 186 20.79 -16.07 -10.60
C ASP A 186 19.93 -14.86 -10.18
N LEU A 187 18.83 -14.57 -10.90
CA LEU A 187 17.88 -13.51 -10.58
C LEU A 187 16.75 -13.99 -9.66
N LYS A 188 16.43 -15.30 -9.64
CA LYS A 188 15.37 -15.88 -8.81
C LYS A 188 15.53 -15.59 -7.31
N PRO A 189 16.73 -15.66 -6.68
CA PRO A 189 16.90 -15.32 -5.27
C PRO A 189 16.41 -13.93 -4.90
N LEU A 190 16.58 -12.95 -5.80
CA LEU A 190 16.14 -11.59 -5.57
C LEU A 190 14.61 -11.50 -5.56
N TYR A 191 13.94 -12.06 -6.57
CA TYR A 191 12.47 -12.12 -6.61
C TYR A 191 11.89 -12.87 -5.42
N LYS A 192 12.51 -13.99 -5.02
CA LYS A 192 12.11 -14.74 -3.82
C LYS A 192 12.25 -13.91 -2.56
N SER A 193 13.35 -13.17 -2.40
CA SER A 193 13.59 -12.32 -1.22
C SER A 193 12.63 -11.14 -1.13
N ILE A 194 12.20 -10.59 -2.27
CA ILE A 194 11.16 -9.55 -2.30
C ILE A 194 9.79 -10.14 -1.94
N ALA A 195 9.47 -11.33 -2.46
CA ALA A 195 8.20 -12.01 -2.21
C ALA A 195 8.03 -12.47 -0.75
N THR A 196 9.10 -12.54 0.05
CA THR A 196 9.01 -12.86 1.48
C THR A 196 8.69 -11.66 2.37
N ILE A 197 8.65 -10.44 1.82
CA ILE A 197 8.28 -9.25 2.58
C ILE A 197 6.76 -9.32 2.85
N PRO A 198 6.33 -9.45 4.12
CA PRO A 198 4.91 -9.49 4.43
C PRO A 198 4.29 -8.12 4.19
N VAL A 199 3.18 -8.10 3.47
CA VAL A 199 2.44 -6.89 3.13
C VAL A 199 1.29 -6.64 4.12
N SER A 200 0.80 -7.68 4.78
CA SER A 200 -0.20 -7.57 5.85
C SER A 200 0.00 -8.61 6.96
N THR A 201 -0.61 -8.37 8.12
CA THR A 201 -0.66 -9.36 9.22
C THR A 201 -1.36 -10.65 8.81
N SER A 202 -2.39 -10.55 7.96
CA SER A 202 -3.07 -11.73 7.42
C SER A 202 -2.12 -12.62 6.60
N GLU A 203 -1.08 -12.04 5.97
CA GLU A 203 -0.01 -12.82 5.33
C GLU A 203 0.98 -13.38 6.35
N CYS A 204 1.33 -12.61 7.40
CA CYS A 204 2.13 -13.13 8.50
C CYS A 204 1.51 -14.41 9.09
N GLU A 205 0.21 -14.42 9.37
CA GLU A 205 -0.48 -15.56 9.97
C GLU A 205 -0.53 -16.77 9.02
N ARG A 206 -0.76 -16.54 7.72
CA ARG A 206 -0.71 -17.58 6.68
C ARG A 206 0.69 -18.19 6.53
N ASN A 207 1.73 -17.36 6.55
CA ASN A 207 3.12 -17.80 6.39
C ASN A 207 3.67 -18.47 7.66
N HIS A 208 3.20 -18.12 8.86
CA HIS A 208 3.53 -18.83 10.09
C HIS A 208 3.08 -20.31 10.07
N VAL A 209 2.01 -20.65 9.35
CA VAL A 209 1.56 -22.04 9.20
C VAL A 209 2.49 -22.84 8.27
N THR A 210 3.13 -22.19 7.30
CA THR A 210 3.91 -22.86 6.24
C THR A 210 5.42 -22.86 6.51
N THR A 211 5.94 -21.92 7.30
CA THR A 211 7.38 -21.63 7.42
C THR A 211 8.00 -22.15 8.72
N LYS A 212 7.81 -23.44 9.06
CA LYS A 212 8.54 -24.07 10.18
C LYS A 212 10.01 -24.41 9.86
N ASN A 213 10.45 -24.30 8.60
CA ASN A 213 11.74 -24.86 8.18
C ASN A 213 12.82 -23.89 7.69
N PHE A 214 12.63 -22.56 7.61
CA PHE A 214 13.63 -21.73 6.89
C PHE A 214 13.96 -20.31 7.40
N ILE A 215 13.49 -19.81 8.55
CA ILE A 215 13.74 -18.40 8.90
C ILE A 215 14.45 -18.23 10.25
N LYS A 216 15.71 -17.81 10.15
CA LYS A 216 16.45 -17.08 11.19
C LYS A 216 16.64 -15.62 10.76
N TYR A 217 15.55 -14.93 10.47
CA TYR A 217 15.54 -13.46 10.41
C TYR A 217 14.94 -12.93 11.71
N LYS A 218 15.82 -12.38 12.57
CA LYS A 218 15.42 -11.47 13.64
C LYS A 218 14.74 -10.26 12.97
N ASN A 219 13.54 -9.94 13.42
CA ASN A 219 12.72 -8.77 13.05
C ASN A 219 11.63 -9.00 11.99
N CYS A 220 10.85 -10.08 12.15
CA CYS A 220 9.48 -10.08 11.64
C CYS A 220 8.63 -9.15 12.53
N CYS A 221 8.60 -7.86 12.20
CA CYS A 221 7.68 -6.92 12.85
C CYS A 221 6.35 -6.94 12.09
N CYS A 222 5.48 -7.89 12.43
CA CYS A 222 4.07 -7.81 12.04
C CYS A 222 3.46 -6.60 12.75
N SER A 223 3.21 -5.51 12.02
CA SER A 223 2.45 -4.38 12.54
C SER A 223 0.96 -4.70 12.45
N PHE A 224 0.34 -4.82 13.63
CA PHE A 224 -1.10 -4.93 13.81
C PHE A 224 -1.85 -3.80 13.10
N ILE A 225 -2.64 -4.14 12.09
CA ILE A 225 -3.78 -3.31 11.67
C ILE A 225 -4.94 -3.72 12.59
N TYR A 226 -5.07 -3.00 13.71
CA TYR A 226 -6.34 -2.79 14.41
C TYR A 226 -6.43 -1.30 14.75
#